data_AF-A0AAV0MZV1-F1
#
_entry.id   AF-A0AAV0MZV1-F1
#
_cell.length_a   1.000
_cell.length_b   1.000
_cell.length_c   1.000
_cell.angle_alpha   90.00
_cell.angle_beta   90.00
_cell.angle_gamma   90.00
#
_symmetry.space_group_name_H-M   'P 1'
#
loop_
_entity.id
_entity.type
_entity.pdbx_description
1 polymer ?
#
loop_
_entity_poly.entity_id
_entity_poly.type
_entity_poly.pdbx_seq_one_letter_code
_entity_poly.pdbx_strand_id
1 'polypeptide(L)' 'MDRCLKYCGICCDKCQCVPSGTYGNKHECPCYRDLKNSKGKPKCP' A
#
# COMPACT_ATOMS: atom_id res chain seq x y z
N MET A 1 -4.90 6.25 16.28
CA MET A 1 -4.72 6.43 14.83
C MET A 1 -4.70 5.08 14.15
N ASP A 2 -5.59 4.87 13.19
CA ASP A 2 -5.81 3.59 12.53
C ASP A 2 -4.57 3.13 11.75
N ARG A 3 -4.18 1.86 11.95
CA ARG A 3 -2.94 1.31 11.38
C ARG A 3 -3.01 1.25 9.84
N CYS A 4 -4.21 1.10 9.29
CA CYS A 4 -4.48 1.13 7.86
C CYS A 4 -4.07 2.47 7.23
N LEU A 5 -4.60 3.57 7.77
CA LEU A 5 -4.35 4.92 7.24
C LEU A 5 -2.87 5.32 7.28
N LYS A 6 -2.15 4.91 8.33
CA LYS A 6 -0.71 5.18 8.44
C LYS A 6 0.10 4.53 7.31
N TYR A 7 -0.13 3.23 7.06
CA TYR A 7 0.61 2.53 5.99
C TYR A 7 0.11 2.90 4.60
N CYS A 8 -1.19 3.15 4.44
CA CYS A 8 -1.76 3.69 3.21
C CYS A 8 -1.09 5.02 2.84
N GLY A 9 -1.00 5.97 3.78
CA GLY A 9 -0.32 7.26 3.54
C GLY A 9 1.15 7.13 3.14
N ILE A 10 1.92 6.26 3.81
CA ILE A 10 3.33 6.01 3.45
C ILE A 10 3.46 5.41 2.04
N CYS A 11 2.56 4.50 1.67
CA CYS A 11 2.58 3.86 0.37
C CYS A 11 2.06 4.78 -0.74
N CYS A 12 1.04 5.60 -0.45
CA CYS A 12 0.54 6.65 -1.32
C CYS A 12 1.63 7.68 -1.61
N ASP A 13 2.33 8.17 -0.58
CA ASP A 13 3.42 9.13 -0.77
C ASP A 13 4.55 8.56 -1.64
N LYS A 14 4.89 7.29 -1.43
CA LYS A 14 5.96 6.64 -2.20
C LYS A 14 5.57 6.26 -3.63
N CYS A 15 4.34 5.83 -3.85
CA CYS A 15 3.89 5.29 -5.14
C CYS A 15 2.96 6.23 -5.92
N GLN A 16 2.53 7.34 -5.30
CA GLN A 16 1.56 8.31 -5.82
C GLN A 16 0.30 7.65 -6.40
N CYS A 17 -0.10 6.51 -5.82
CA CYS A 17 -1.17 5.64 -6.31
C CYS A 17 -1.76 4.86 -5.14
N VAL A 18 -3.09 4.80 -5.05
CA VAL A 18 -3.84 4.00 -4.07
C VAL A 18 -4.88 3.18 -4.84
N PRO A 19 -4.94 1.85 -4.65
CA PRO A 19 -5.91 1.00 -5.33
C PRO A 19 -7.34 1.32 -4.87
N SER A 20 -8.29 1.10 -5.77
CA SER A 20 -9.71 1.33 -5.51
C SER A 20 -10.30 0.30 -4.53
N GLY A 21 -11.31 0.70 -3.77
CA GLY A 21 -11.98 -0.16 -2.78
C GLY A 21 -11.27 -0.20 -1.41
N THR A 22 -11.79 -1.03 -0.52
CA THR A 22 -11.31 -1.15 0.87
C THR A 22 -10.35 -2.33 1.09
N TYR A 23 -10.34 -3.29 0.18
CA TYR A 23 -9.44 -4.44 0.18
C TYR A 23 -9.28 -4.98 -1.25
N GLY A 24 -8.08 -5.44 -1.61
CA GLY A 24 -7.80 -5.99 -2.94
C GLY A 24 -7.30 -4.93 -3.94
N ASN A 25 -7.57 -5.15 -5.22
CA ASN A 25 -7.26 -4.26 -6.36
C ASN A 25 -5.82 -3.75 -6.48
N LYS A 26 -4.87 -4.37 -5.77
CA LYS A 26 -3.45 -3.97 -5.80
C LYS A 26 -2.82 -4.07 -7.20
N HIS A 27 -3.45 -4.77 -8.14
CA HIS A 27 -3.03 -4.82 -9.53
C HIS A 27 -3.16 -3.46 -10.25
N GLU A 28 -4.05 -2.58 -9.79
CA GLU A 28 -4.21 -1.21 -10.32
C GLU A 28 -2.99 -0.33 -10.02
N CYS A 29 -2.33 -0.58 -8.88
CA CYS A 29 -1.13 0.13 -8.45
C CYS A 29 0.03 -0.85 -8.22
N PRO A 30 0.79 -1.24 -9.27
CA PRO A 30 1.89 -2.21 -9.15
C PRO A 30 2.94 -1.82 -8.10
N CYS A 31 3.32 -0.54 -8.01
CA CYS A 31 4.24 -0.05 -6.97
C CYS A 31 3.69 -0.30 -5.55
N TYR A 32 2.40 -0.07 -5.33
CA TYR A 32 1.74 -0.25 -4.04
C TYR A 32 1.67 -1.74 -3.66
N ARG A 33 1.44 -2.62 -4.65
CA ARG A 33 1.48 -4.08 -4.50
C ARG A 33 2.86 -4.61 -4.14
N ASP A 34 3.88 -4.14 -4.85
CA ASP A 34 5.23 -4.70 -4.78
C ASP A 34 6.07 -4.11 -3.63
N LEU A 35 5.54 -3.09 -2.96
CA LEU A 35 6.20 -2.50 -1.80
C LEU A 35 6.31 -3.49 -0.65
N LYS A 36 7.55 -3.84 -0.29
CA LYS A 36 7.85 -4.75 0.83
C LYS A 36 8.45 -3.99 2.01
N ASN A 37 8.23 -4.50 3.21
CA ASN A 37 8.94 -4.08 4.41
C ASN A 37 10.31 -4.79 4.51
N SER A 38 11.12 -4.43 5.51
CA SER A 38 12.44 -5.04 5.72
C SER A 38 12.41 -6.55 6.01
N LYS A 39 11.23 -7.14 6.25
CA LYS A 39 11.03 -8.59 6.41
C LYS A 39 10.54 -9.27 5.13
N GLY A 40 10.51 -8.55 4.00
CA GLY A 40 10.05 -9.06 2.70
C GLY A 40 8.55 -9.27 2.58
N LYS A 41 7.75 -8.82 3.56
CA LYS A 41 6.28 -8.91 3.52
C LYS A 41 5.67 -7.67 2.87
N PRO A 42 4.48 -7.76 2.26
CA PRO A 42 3.76 -6.60 1.74
C PRO A 42 3.63 -5.52 2.80
N LYS A 43 4.05 -4.30 2.47
CA LYS A 43 4.05 -3.15 3.39
C LYS A 43 2.71 -2.42 3.37
N CYS A 44 2.07 -2.37 2.21
CA CYS A 44 0.87 -1.57 2.00
C CYS A 44 -0.39 -2.40 2.28
N PRO A 45 -1.40 -1.82 2.96
CA PRO A 45 -2.64 -2.51 3.32
C PRO A 45 -3.36 -3.06 2.08
#